data_AF-A0A0F7KHX5-F1
#
_entry.id   AF-A0A0F7KHX5-F1
#
_cell.length_a   1.000
_cell.length_b   1.000
_cell.length_c   1.000
_cell.angle_alpha   90.00
_cell.angle_beta   90.00
_cell.angle_gamma   90.00
#
_symmetry.space_group_name_H-M   'P 1'
#
loop_
_entity.id
_entity.type
_entity.pdbx_description
1 polymer ?
#
loop_
_entity_poly.entity_id
_entity_poly.type
_entity_poly.pdbx_seq_one_letter_code
_entity_poly.pdbx_strand_id
1 'polypeptide(L)'
;MSHYADLSFSDEEVITLFLFGVMDKHREIKSIDEYADRHLRDGFPRLPSYVAYVQRLNQVADVFAPLLALIQQEQETRDPGQFWLSDSFPVAKAPSKAIGLRRV
;
A
#
# COMPACT_ATOMS: atom_id res chain seq x y z
N MET A 1 -15.29 25.01 23.62
CA MET A 1 -15.56 23.61 23.24
C MET A 1 -14.78 23.34 21.97
N SER A 2 -13.56 22.84 22.10
CA SER A 2 -12.65 22.60 20.98
C SER A 2 -12.86 21.19 20.44
N HIS A 3 -13.18 21.14 19.15
CA HIS A 3 -13.46 19.95 18.33
C HIS A 3 -12.16 19.17 18.03
N TYR A 4 -11.41 18.79 19.06
CA TYR A 4 -10.26 17.91 18.88
C TYR A 4 -10.82 16.52 18.59
N ALA A 5 -10.76 16.13 17.31
CA ALA A 5 -10.74 14.73 16.93
C ALA A 5 -9.82 14.02 17.92
N ASP A 6 -10.33 12.99 18.59
CA ASP A 6 -9.58 12.26 19.60
C ASP A 6 -8.22 11.84 19.01
N LEU A 7 -7.15 12.52 19.42
CA LEU A 7 -5.76 12.34 18.97
C LEU A 7 -5.17 11.00 19.46
N SER A 8 -6.00 10.21 20.13
CA SER A 8 -5.73 8.85 20.58
C SER A 8 -5.39 7.88 19.46
N PHE A 9 -5.92 8.11 18.26
CA PHE A 9 -5.62 7.35 17.07
C PHE A 9 -4.92 8.29 16.08
N SER A 10 -3.79 7.92 15.50
CA SER A 10 -3.03 8.81 14.60
C SER A 10 -3.29 8.50 13.13
N ASP A 11 -2.93 9.45 12.27
CA ASP A 11 -3.04 9.29 10.81
C ASP A 11 -2.14 8.15 10.31
N GLU A 12 -0.98 7.96 10.94
CA GLU A 12 -0.09 6.84 10.70
C GLU A 12 -0.77 5.48 11.02
N GLU A 13 -1.55 5.41 12.10
CA GLU A 13 -2.30 4.19 12.45
C GLU A 13 -3.43 3.92 11.44
N VAL A 14 -4.11 4.96 10.95
CA VAL A 14 -5.11 4.86 9.87
C VAL A 14 -4.50 4.27 8.61
N ILE A 15 -3.35 4.82 8.18
CA ILE A 15 -2.61 4.35 7.00
C ILE A 15 -2.16 2.91 7.20
N THR A 16 -1.67 2.59 8.41
CA THR A 16 -1.20 1.24 8.76
C THR A 16 -2.34 0.22 8.64
N LEU A 17 -3.51 0.48 9.24
CA LEU A 17 -4.67 -0.41 9.13
C LEU A 17 -5.07 -0.67 7.67
N PHE A 18 -5.08 0.39 6.87
CA PHE A 18 -5.41 0.28 5.46
C PHE A 18 -4.41 -0.62 4.71
N LEU A 19 -3.11 -0.40 4.92
CA LEU A 19 -2.06 -1.20 4.29
C LEU A 19 -2.12 -2.67 4.73
N PHE A 20 -2.30 -2.94 6.03
CA PHE A 20 -2.46 -4.30 6.54
C PHE A 20 -3.66 -5.01 5.94
N GLY A 21 -4.81 -4.32 5.83
CA GLY A 21 -5.99 -4.86 5.18
C GLY A 21 -5.75 -5.20 3.70
N VAL A 22 -5.10 -4.30 2.95
CA VAL A 22 -4.75 -4.55 1.53
C VAL A 22 -3.78 -5.72 1.40
N MET A 23 -2.78 -5.83 2.30
CA MET A 23 -1.83 -6.95 2.34
C MET A 23 -2.52 -8.29 2.60
N ASP A 24 -3.58 -8.30 3.43
CA ASP A 24 -4.41 -9.48 3.67
C ASP A 24 -5.50 -9.71 2.60
N LYS A 25 -5.35 -9.07 1.44
CA LYS A 25 -6.21 -9.19 0.24
C LYS A 25 -7.64 -8.68 0.44
N HIS A 26 -7.90 -7.88 1.48
CA HIS A 26 -9.17 -7.18 1.64
C HIS A 26 -9.24 -5.98 0.68
N ARG A 27 -10.26 -5.98 -0.19
CA ARG A 27 -10.45 -4.94 -1.22
C ARG A 27 -11.46 -3.86 -0.82
N GLU A 28 -12.33 -4.16 0.14
CA GLU A 28 -13.37 -3.24 0.60
C GLU A 28 -12.95 -2.63 1.93
N ILE A 29 -13.12 -1.31 2.10
CA ILE A 29 -12.78 -0.61 3.34
C ILE A 29 -13.51 -1.23 4.55
N LYS A 30 -14.75 -1.67 4.35
CA LYS A 30 -15.52 -2.38 5.36
C LYS A 30 -14.88 -3.71 5.77
N SER A 31 -14.39 -4.49 4.81
CA SER A 31 -13.70 -5.74 5.11
C SER A 31 -12.38 -5.52 5.86
N ILE A 32 -11.69 -4.41 5.57
CA ILE A 32 -10.48 -3.99 6.29
C ILE A 32 -10.81 -3.58 7.74
N ASP A 33 -11.87 -2.81 7.94
CA ASP A 33 -12.34 -2.41 9.28
C ASP A 33 -12.75 -3.61 10.13
N GLU A 34 -13.54 -4.54 9.56
CA GLU A 34 -13.92 -5.79 10.23
C GLU A 34 -12.71 -6.71 10.49
N TYR A 35 -11.69 -6.68 9.63
CA TYR A 35 -10.44 -7.40 9.84
C TYR A 35 -9.66 -6.80 11.01
N ALA A 36 -9.55 -5.47 11.04
CA ALA A 36 -8.85 -4.73 12.08
C ALA A 36 -9.49 -4.94 13.45
N ASP A 37 -10.82 -4.86 13.55
CA ASP A 37 -11.54 -5.10 14.80
C ASP A 37 -11.37 -6.55 15.31
N ARG A 38 -11.20 -7.52 14.40
CA ARG A 38 -11.03 -8.94 14.77
C ARG A 38 -9.60 -9.34 15.11
N HIS A 39 -8.61 -8.81 14.39
CA HIS A 39 -7.23 -9.31 14.46
C HIS A 39 -6.24 -8.29 15.04
N LEU A 40 -6.57 -6.99 14.94
CA LEU A 40 -5.66 -5.90 15.30
C LEU A 40 -6.09 -5.17 16.57
N ARG A 41 -7.20 -5.58 17.20
CA ARG A 41 -7.74 -4.95 18.40
C ARG A 41 -6.83 -5.02 19.61
N ASP A 42 -6.03 -6.09 19.72
CA ASP A 42 -5.02 -6.22 20.78
C ASP A 42 -3.82 -5.29 20.54
N GLY A 43 -3.50 -5.00 19.27
CA GLY A 43 -2.42 -4.09 18.88
C GLY A 43 -2.82 -2.61 18.84
N PHE A 44 -4.10 -2.33 18.63
CA PHE A 44 -4.66 -0.98 18.53
C PHE A 44 -5.81 -0.82 19.53
N PRO A 45 -5.51 -0.51 20.80
CA PRO A 45 -6.51 -0.44 21.86
C PRO A 45 -7.53 0.70 21.68
N ARG A 46 -7.27 1.63 20.75
CA ARG A 46 -8.11 2.81 20.47
C ARG A 46 -8.60 2.84 19.02
N LEU A 47 -9.02 1.69 18.52
CA LEU A 47 -9.64 1.59 17.19
C LEU A 47 -10.83 2.56 17.06
N PRO A 48 -10.83 3.44 16.05
CA PRO A 48 -11.95 4.33 15.78
C PRO A 48 -13.16 3.52 15.30
N SER A 49 -14.34 4.13 15.36
CA SER A 49 -15.51 3.54 14.69
C SER A 49 -15.31 3.54 13.17
N TYR A 50 -15.97 2.62 12.45
CA TYR A 50 -15.94 2.55 10.99
C TYR A 50 -16.12 3.92 10.31
N VAL A 51 -17.08 4.73 10.76
CA VAL A 51 -17.34 6.07 10.20
C VAL A 51 -16.15 7.00 10.42
N ALA A 52 -15.56 7.00 11.61
CA ALA A 52 -14.39 7.81 11.93
C ALA A 52 -13.14 7.32 11.16
N TYR A 53 -12.98 6.01 11.00
CA TYR A 53 -11.92 5.42 10.17
C TYR A 53 -12.03 5.88 8.72
N VAL A 54 -13.21 5.74 8.10
CA VAL A 54 -13.45 6.16 6.70
C VAL A 54 -13.20 7.67 6.52
N GLN A 55 -13.67 8.50 7.45
CA GLN A 55 -13.46 9.95 7.38
C GLN A 55 -11.98 10.31 7.41
N ARG A 56 -11.21 9.69 8.30
CA ARG A 56 -9.76 9.94 8.40
C ARG A 56 -9.00 9.37 7.21
N LEU A 57 -9.37 8.18 6.75
CA LEU A 57 -8.79 7.55 5.57
C LEU A 57 -8.93 8.46 4.34
N ASN A 58 -10.10 9.08 4.17
CA ASN A 58 -10.32 10.04 3.10
C ASN A 58 -9.49 11.33 3.26
N GLN A 59 -9.20 11.77 4.48
CA GLN A 59 -8.35 12.95 4.72
C GLN A 59 -6.88 12.68 4.39
N VAL A 60 -6.41 11.46 4.65
CA VAL A 60 -5.03 11.05 4.34
C VAL A 60 -4.89 10.42 2.96
N ALA A 61 -5.97 10.33 2.16
CA ALA A 61 -5.96 9.63 0.88
C ALA A 61 -4.88 10.15 -0.09
N ASP A 62 -4.63 11.46 -0.07
CA ASP A 62 -3.65 12.12 -0.93
C ASP A 62 -2.20 11.73 -0.60
N VAL A 63 -1.93 11.16 0.58
CA VAL A 63 -0.58 10.72 0.98
C VAL A 63 -0.20 9.37 0.37
N PHE A 64 -1.16 8.55 -0.07
CA PHE A 64 -0.86 7.23 -0.63
C PHE A 64 -0.12 7.32 -1.96
N ALA A 65 -0.42 8.31 -2.80
CA ALA A 65 0.26 8.51 -4.07
C ALA A 65 1.77 8.75 -3.92
N PRO A 66 2.23 9.74 -3.12
CA PRO A 66 3.65 9.94 -2.88
C PRO A 66 4.29 8.78 -2.07
N LEU A 67 3.57 8.17 -1.13
CA LEU A 67 4.09 6.99 -0.41
C LEU A 67 4.36 5.82 -1.36
N LEU A 68 3.46 5.55 -2.31
CA LEU A 68 3.64 4.49 -3.30
C LEU A 68 4.84 4.78 -4.21
N ALA A 69 5.03 6.03 -4.63
CA ALA A 69 6.19 6.43 -5.41
C ALA A 69 7.51 6.19 -4.65
N LEU A 70 7.55 6.52 -3.35
CA LEU A 70 8.72 6.24 -2.50
C LEU A 70 8.99 4.75 -2.36
N ILE A 71 7.94 3.95 -2.11
CA ILE A 71 8.07 2.49 -2.02
C ILE A 71 8.60 1.91 -3.33
N GLN A 72 8.08 2.35 -4.48
CA GLN A 72 8.55 1.91 -5.79
C GLN A 72 10.02 2.25 -6.02
N GLN A 73 10.43 3.48 -5.69
CA GLN A 73 11.82 3.92 -5.81
C GLN A 73 12.77 3.10 -4.89
N GLU A 74 12.35 2.78 -3.67
CA GLU A 74 13.11 1.90 -2.77
C GLU A 74 13.26 0.48 -3.32
N GLN A 75 12.23 -0.06 -4.00
CA GLN A 75 12.34 -1.38 -4.64
C GLN A 75 13.32 -1.35 -5.83
N GLU A 76 13.29 -0.30 -6.66
CA GLU A 76 14.20 -0.16 -7.80
C GLU A 76 15.67 0.01 -7.37
N THR A 77 15.92 0.70 -6.26
CA THR A 77 17.27 0.93 -5.72
C THR A 77 17.81 -0.26 -4.93
N ARG A 78 16.95 -1.03 -4.27
CA ARG A 78 17.32 -2.25 -3.54
C ARG A 78 17.69 -3.39 -4.46
N ASP A 79 17.17 -3.40 -5.69
CA ASP A 79 17.39 -4.51 -6.61
C ASP A 79 17.65 -4.08 -8.07
N PRO A 80 18.83 -3.54 -8.39
CA PRO A 80 19.16 -3.12 -9.76
C PRO A 80 19.33 -4.29 -10.74
N GLY A 81 19.08 -5.55 -10.33
CA GLY A 81 19.34 -6.73 -11.15
C GLY A 81 18.42 -7.96 -10.94
N GLN A 82 17.65 -8.06 -9.86
CA GLN A 82 16.69 -9.13 -9.67
C GLN A 82 15.27 -8.67 -10.06
N PHE A 83 15.03 -8.79 -11.36
CA PHE A 83 13.72 -8.85 -11.99
C PHE A 83 13.01 -10.16 -11.53
N TRP A 84 12.69 -10.31 -10.25
CA TRP A 84 11.81 -11.39 -9.81
C TRP A 84 10.37 -10.99 -10.09
N LEU A 85 9.85 -11.55 -11.18
CA LEU A 85 8.44 -11.82 -11.43
C LEU A 85 7.47 -11.06 -10.51
N SER A 86 7.20 -9.80 -10.83
CA SER A 86 5.83 -9.29 -10.69
C SER A 86 4.98 -9.92 -11.80
N ASP A 87 4.88 -11.26 -11.79
CA ASP A 87 3.97 -11.97 -12.67
C ASP A 87 2.57 -11.85 -12.09
N SER A 88 2.00 -10.69 -12.36
CA SER A 88 0.57 -10.48 -12.45
C SER A 88 0.34 -9.62 -13.69
N PHE A 89 0.77 -10.17 -14.82
CA PHE A 89 0.62 -9.71 -16.21
C PHE A 89 1.79 -8.88 -16.80
N PRO A 90 2.51 -9.47 -17.79
CA PRO A 90 2.70 -8.73 -19.04
C PRO A 90 2.51 -9.60 -20.29
N VAL A 91 1.66 -9.11 -21.21
CA VAL A 91 1.64 -9.55 -22.61
C VAL A 91 3.02 -9.27 -23.21
N ALA A 92 3.68 -10.34 -23.63
CA ALA A 92 5.04 -10.36 -24.13
C ALA A 92 5.29 -9.29 -25.22
N LYS A 93 6.32 -8.46 -25.02
CA LYS A 93 7.04 -7.81 -26.12
C LYS A 93 8.46 -8.35 -26.13
N ALA A 94 8.77 -9.14 -27.14
CA ALA A 94 10.10 -9.70 -27.38
C ALA A 94 11.01 -8.65 -28.06
N PRO A 95 12.25 -8.41 -27.57
CA PRO A 95 13.27 -7.71 -28.33
C PRO A 95 14.21 -8.71 -29.02
N SER A 96 14.24 -8.72 -30.35
CA SER A 96 15.24 -9.46 -31.12
C SER A 96 16.45 -8.58 -31.38
N LYS A 97 17.52 -8.90 -30.66
CA LYS A 97 18.85 -8.27 -30.62
C LYS A 97 19.56 -8.30 -31.98
N ALA A 98 20.21 -7.19 -32.33
CA ALA A 98 21.09 -7.05 -33.48
C ALA A 98 22.33 -7.96 -33.34
N ILE A 99 22.56 -8.83 -34.32
CA ILE A 99 23.79 -9.60 -34.53
C ILE A 99 24.67 -8.83 -35.51
N GLY A 100 25.84 -8.41 -35.04
CA GLY A 100 26.95 -8.01 -35.91
C GLY A 100 28.09 -9.03 -35.76
N LEU A 101 28.60 -9.57 -36.88
CA LEU A 101 30.01 -9.94 -37.07
C LEU A 101 30.30 -10.34 -38.54
N ARG A 102 31.11 -9.48 -39.16
CA ARG A 102 32.22 -9.69 -40.12
C ARG A 102 32.14 -10.71 -41.29
N ARG A 103 32.29 -10.12 -42.49
CA ARG A 103 33.20 -10.40 -43.63
C ARG A 103 33.57 -11.86 -43.94
N VAL A 104 33.39 -12.28 -45.21
CA VAL A 104 34.48 -12.34 -46.23
C VAL A 104 33.87 -11.96 -47.58
#